data_AF-A0A5N9CSB5-F1
#
_entry.id   AF-A0A5N9CSB5-F1
#
_cell.length_a   1.000
_cell.length_b   1.000
_cell.length_c   1.000
_cell.angle_alpha   90.00
_cell.angle_beta   90.00
_cell.angle_gamma   90.00
#
_symmetry.space_group_name_H-M   'P 1'
#
loop_
_entity.id
_entity.type
_entity.pdbx_description
1 polymer ?
#
loop_
_entity_poly.entity_id
_entity_poly.type
_entity_poly.pdbx_seq_one_letter_code
_entity_poly.pdbx_strand_id
1 'polypeptide(L)'
;MWDLPDYLRVLEGLGFDVTREEDWSQHVARSYDWVRKEVIQNRSELLALVDAGTIDGTVDALQFWVEAATAGKIGWALLVAQKP
;
A
#
# COMPACT_ATOMS: atom_id res chain seq x y z
N MET A 1 0.44 -13.84 7.37
CA MET A 1 0.08 -12.49 6.89
C MET A 1 -1.23 -12.16 7.55
N TRP A 2 -1.35 -11.00 8.20
CA TRP A 2 -2.58 -10.61 8.90
C TRP A 2 -3.59 -10.13 7.86
N ASP A 3 -4.87 -10.42 8.09
CA ASP A 3 -5.98 -9.84 7.35
C ASP A 3 -6.73 -8.79 8.18
N LEU A 4 -7.68 -8.09 7.56
CA LEU A 4 -8.47 -7.06 8.23
C LEU A 4 -9.19 -7.58 9.51
N PRO A 5 -9.83 -8.76 9.50
CA PRO A 5 -10.39 -9.36 10.71
C PRO A 5 -9.39 -9.52 11.86
N ASP A 6 -8.13 -9.86 11.58
CA ASP A 6 -7.11 -9.96 12.62
C ASP A 6 -6.81 -8.61 13.29
N TYR A 7 -6.76 -7.52 12.51
CA TYR A 7 -6.57 -6.17 13.06
C TYR A 7 -7.74 -5.73 13.94
N LEU A 8 -8.98 -5.95 13.50
CA LEU A 8 -10.19 -5.60 14.24
C LEU A 8 -10.24 -6.33 15.59
N ARG A 9 -10.02 -7.65 15.56
CA ARG A 9 -10.02 -8.51 16.76
C ARG A 9 -9.01 -8.03 17.81
N VAL A 10 -7.85 -7.56 17.37
CA VAL A 10 -6.82 -7.05 18.28
C VAL A 10 -7.20 -5.70 18.87
N LEU A 11 -7.75 -4.78 18.07
CA LEU A 11 -8.21 -3.48 18.57
C LEU A 11 -9.32 -3.64 19.62
N GLU A 12 -10.32 -4.48 19.33
CA GLU A 12 -11.40 -4.82 20.25
C GLU A 12 -10.87 -5.50 21.52
N GLY A 13 -9.96 -6.46 21.38
CA GLY A 13 -9.34 -7.17 22.51
C GLY A 13 -8.50 -6.26 23.42
N LEU A 14 -8.03 -5.13 22.90
CA LEU A 14 -7.33 -4.09 23.66
C LEU A 14 -8.27 -3.04 24.27
N GLY A 15 -9.59 -3.20 24.10
CA GLY A 15 -10.61 -2.31 24.65
C GLY A 15 -10.77 -0.99 23.87
N PHE A 16 -10.38 -0.96 22.59
CA PHE A 16 -10.73 0.14 21.70
C PHE A 16 -12.09 -0.10 21.05
N ASP A 17 -12.80 0.99 20.79
CA ASP A 17 -13.97 1.02 19.92
C ASP A 17 -13.56 1.46 18.51
N VAL A 18 -13.82 0.62 17.50
CA VAL A 18 -13.47 0.90 16.10
C VAL A 18 -14.61 1.72 15.48
N THR A 19 -14.36 3.01 15.28
CA THR A 19 -15.36 3.96 14.78
C THR A 19 -15.36 4.12 13.27
N ARG A 20 -14.32 3.61 12.59
CA ARG A 20 -14.21 3.63 11.12
C ARG A 20 -13.42 2.44 10.61
N GLU A 21 -13.97 1.76 9.63
CA GLU A 21 -13.34 0.71 8.84
C GLU A 21 -13.64 0.97 7.37
N GLU A 22 -12.61 1.17 6.57
CA GLU A 22 -12.75 1.42 5.14
C GLU A 22 -11.71 0.65 4.33
N ASP A 23 -12.15 0.04 3.23
CA ASP A 23 -11.23 -0.45 2.21
C ASP A 23 -10.61 0.74 1.45
N TRP A 24 -9.29 0.85 1.57
CA TRP A 24 -8.48 1.88 0.94
C TRP A 24 -7.64 1.35 -0.23
N SER A 25 -7.83 0.09 -0.60
CA SER A 25 -7.01 -0.58 -1.61
C SER A 25 -7.03 0.15 -2.96
N GLN A 26 -8.19 0.67 -3.38
CA GLN A 26 -8.29 1.44 -4.62
C GLN A 26 -7.52 2.77 -4.58
N HIS A 27 -7.47 3.41 -3.42
CA HIS A 27 -6.74 4.67 -3.25
C HIS A 27 -5.23 4.42 -3.26
N VAL A 28 -4.77 3.42 -2.51
CA VAL A 28 -3.34 3.09 -2.39
C VAL A 28 -2.78 2.54 -3.70
N ALA A 29 -3.49 1.62 -4.37
CA ALA A 29 -3.06 1.07 -5.65
C ALA A 29 -2.87 2.18 -6.71
N ARG A 30 -3.77 3.16 -6.74
CA ARG A 30 -3.65 4.32 -7.64
C ARG A 30 -2.40 5.15 -7.35
N SER A 31 -2.08 5.38 -6.07
CA SER A 31 -0.86 6.09 -5.68
C SER A 31 0.41 5.35 -6.11
N TYR A 32 0.45 4.02 -5.98
CA TYR A 32 1.59 3.21 -6.43
C TYR A 32 1.76 3.23 -7.95
N ASP A 33 0.67 3.12 -8.71
CA ASP A 33 0.74 3.25 -10.17
C ASP A 33 1.23 4.65 -10.60
N TRP A 34 0.79 5.70 -9.91
CA TRP A 34 1.29 7.05 -10.16
C TRP A 34 2.79 7.18 -9.88
N VAL A 35 3.26 6.76 -8.70
CA VAL A 35 4.71 6.79 -8.37
C VAL A 35 5.51 5.98 -9.39
N ARG A 36 5.02 4.81 -9.80
CA ARG A 36 5.67 3.98 -10.81
C ARG A 36 5.85 4.74 -12.13
N LYS A 37 4.81 5.44 -12.58
CA LYS A 37 4.87 6.27 -13.80
C LYS A 37 5.88 7.40 -13.66
N GLU A 38 5.91 8.08 -12.52
CA GLU A 38 6.90 9.14 -12.26
C GLU A 38 8.34 8.60 -12.26
N VAL A 39 8.59 7.43 -11.66
CA VAL A 39 9.92 6.79 -11.68
C VAL A 39 10.37 6.47 -13.10
N ILE A 40 9.46 5.99 -13.96
CA ILE A 40 9.76 5.71 -15.37
C ILE A 40 10.03 7.01 -16.14
N GLN A 41 9.18 8.01 -15.97
CA GLN A 41 9.28 9.29 -16.69
C GLN A 41 10.56 10.06 -16.33
N ASN A 42 10.96 10.01 -15.06
CA ASN A 42 12.13 10.73 -14.55
C ASN A 42 13.40 9.85 -14.48
N ARG A 43 13.41 8.69 -15.17
CA ARG A 43 14.50 7.70 -15.09
C ARG A 43 15.88 8.32 -15.33
N SER A 44 16.02 9.15 -16.36
CA SER A 44 17.30 9.76 -16.72
C SER A 44 17.88 10.63 -15.60
N GLU A 45 17.03 11.34 -14.87
CA GLU A 45 17.44 12.16 -13.73
C GLU A 45 17.77 11.29 -12.52
N LEU A 46 16.97 10.25 -12.27
CA LEU A 46 17.18 9.31 -11.17
C LEU A 46 18.46 8.50 -11.32
N LEU A 47 18.88 8.19 -12.56
CA LEU A 47 20.16 7.50 -12.83
C LEU A 47 21.39 8.32 -12.40
N ALA A 48 21.25 9.63 -12.16
CA ALA A 48 22.32 10.44 -11.58
C ALA A 48 22.46 10.22 -10.05
N LEU A 49 21.47 9.60 -9.40
CA LEU A 49 21.39 9.42 -7.95
C LEU A 49 21.48 7.95 -7.52
N VAL A 50 20.94 7.04 -8.32
CA VAL A 50 20.87 5.60 -8.03
C VAL A 50 21.17 4.77 -9.28
N ASP A 51 21.53 3.51 -9.09
CA ASP A 51 21.79 2.59 -10.20
C ASP A 51 20.49 2.14 -10.90
N ALA A 52 20.64 1.66 -12.13
CA ALA A 52 19.51 1.20 -12.94
C ALA A 52 18.73 0.04 -12.29
N GLY A 53 19.41 -0.86 -11.58
CA GLY A 53 18.78 -1.99 -10.91
C GLY A 53 17.87 -1.57 -9.77
N THR A 54 18.26 -0.53 -9.02
CA THR A 54 17.40 0.09 -7.99
C THR A 54 16.13 0.68 -8.61
N ILE A 55 16.23 1.35 -9.76
CA ILE A 55 15.07 1.93 -10.44
C ILE A 55 14.16 0.83 -10.98
N ASP A 56 14.72 -0.16 -11.68
CA ASP A 56 13.97 -1.27 -12.28
C ASP A 56 13.27 -2.11 -11.20
N GLY A 57 13.99 -2.45 -10.13
CA GLY A 57 13.42 -3.14 -8.98
C GLY A 57 12.28 -2.37 -8.31
N THR A 58 12.37 -1.04 -8.25
CA THR A 58 11.28 -0.19 -7.72
C THR A 58 10.06 -0.22 -8.62
N VAL A 59 10.24 -0.13 -9.93
CA VAL A 59 9.15 -0.20 -10.91
C VAL A 59 8.44 -1.55 -10.85
N ASP A 60 9.20 -2.64 -10.78
CA ASP A 60 8.68 -4.01 -10.71
C ASP A 60 7.94 -4.27 -9.39
N ALA A 61 8.50 -3.80 -8.27
CA ALA A 61 7.84 -3.91 -6.97
C ALA A 61 6.50 -3.16 -6.95
N LEU A 62 6.46 -1.92 -7.45
CA LEU A 62 5.22 -1.14 -7.52
C LEU A 62 4.18 -1.80 -8.44
N GLN A 63 4.60 -2.35 -9.58
CA GLN A 63 3.73 -3.12 -10.48
C GLN A 63 3.12 -4.32 -9.75
N PHE A 64 3.94 -5.10 -9.03
CA PHE A 64 3.48 -6.25 -8.26
C PHE A 64 2.40 -5.87 -7.23
N TRP A 65 2.60 -4.79 -6.48
CA TRP A 65 1.62 -4.34 -5.48
C TRP A 65 0.29 -3.95 -6.13
N VAL A 66 0.31 -3.24 -7.26
CA VAL A 66 -0.92 -2.83 -7.99
C VAL A 66 -1.67 -4.04 -8.54
N GLU A 67 -0.96 -5.01 -9.12
CA GLU A 67 -1.57 -6.23 -9.66
C GLU A 67 -2.15 -7.12 -8.55
N ALA A 68 -1.41 -7.29 -7.45
CA ALA A 68 -1.87 -8.06 -6.30
C ALA A 68 -3.09 -7.41 -5.63
N ALA A 69 -3.12 -6.07 -5.55
CA ALA A 69 -4.28 -5.31 -5.09
C ALA A 69 -5.51 -5.54 -5.96
N THR A 70 -5.33 -5.39 -7.28
CA THR A 70 -6.39 -5.55 -8.28
C THR A 70 -6.94 -6.98 -8.30
N ALA A 71 -6.07 -7.97 -8.04
CA ALA A 71 -6.46 -9.38 -7.93
C ALA A 71 -7.08 -9.76 -6.56
N GLY A 72 -7.24 -8.81 -5.63
CA GLY A 72 -7.80 -9.04 -4.30
C GLY A 72 -6.90 -9.90 -3.39
N LYS A 73 -5.60 -10.00 -3.70
CA LYS A 73 -4.63 -10.79 -2.91
C LYS A 73 -3.99 -9.98 -1.78
N ILE A 74 -3.95 -8.66 -1.94
CA ILE A 74 -3.40 -7.71 -0.98
C ILE A 74 -4.41 -6.56 -0.88
N GLY A 75 -4.63 -6.05 0.32
CA GLY A 75 -5.50 -4.91 0.55
C GLY A 75 -4.93 -3.97 1.59
N TRP A 76 -5.47 -2.75 1.61
CA TRP A 76 -5.15 -1.72 2.59
C TRP A 76 -6.46 -1.29 3.23
N ALA A 77 -6.47 -1.22 4.56
CA ALA A 77 -7.61 -0.74 5.32
C ALA A 77 -7.23 0.54 6.06
N LEU A 78 -8.16 1.48 6.11
CA LEU A 78 -8.12 2.58 7.07
C LEU A 78 -8.97 2.20 8.26
N LEU A 79 -8.35 2.20 9.43
CA LEU A 79 -9.00 1.95 10.72
C LEU A 79 -8.87 3.19 11.59
N VAL A 80 -9.97 3.64 12.18
CA VAL A 80 -9.97 4.62 13.28
C VAL A 80 -10.57 3.95 14.49
N ALA A 81 -9.82 3.94 15.59
CA ALA A 81 -10.25 3.35 16.85
C ALA A 81 -9.99 4.34 17.99
N GLN A 82 -10.90 4.35 18.97
CA GLN A 82 -10.85 5.26 20.11
C GLN A 82 -10.91 4.46 21.40
N LYS A 83 -10.15 4.91 22.40
CA LYS A 83 -10.27 4.38 23.75
C LYS A 83 -11.46 5.10 24.42
N PRO A 84 -12.37 4.37 25.09
CA PRO A 84 -13.51 4.96 25.79
C PRO A 84 -13.12 6.06 26.78
#